data_AF-A0A174VED9-F1
#
_entry.id   AF-A0A174VED9-F1
#
_cell.length_a   1.000
_cell.length_b   1.000
_cell.length_c   1.000
_cell.angle_alpha   90.00
_cell.angle_beta   90.00
_cell.angle_gamma   90.00
#
_symmetry.space_group_name_H-M   'P 1'
#
loop_
_entity.id
_entity.type
_entity.pdbx_description
1 polymer ?
#
loop_
_entity_poly.entity_id
_entity_poly.type
_entity_poly.pdbx_seq_one_letter_code
_entity_poly.pdbx_strand_id
1 'polypeptide(L)' 'MKQRKPYVIHQEPGKVRITNRDKLRVDLLDGFKISDILELKKFNFIYLTKGYETKGLLNGEIVDMKVRYIQVFKQ' A
#
# COMPACT_ATOMS: atom_id res chain seq x y z
N MET A 1 -0.70 -23.24 0.35
CA MET A 1 -0.18 -21.99 0.95
C MET A 1 -1.00 -20.82 0.42
N LYS A 2 -1.55 -19.94 1.28
CA LYS A 2 -2.29 -18.75 0.81
C LYS A 2 -1.30 -17.82 0.10
N GLN A 3 -1.49 -17.62 -1.21
CA GLN A 3 -0.74 -16.64 -2.00
C GLN A 3 -0.93 -15.26 -1.33
N ARG A 4 0.14 -14.68 -0.80
CA ARG A 4 0.08 -13.33 -0.22
C ARG A 4 0.10 -12.32 -1.37
N LYS A 5 -0.76 -11.31 -1.28
CA LYS A 5 -0.69 -10.15 -2.19
C LYS A 5 0.71 -9.51 -2.08
N PRO A 6 1.30 -9.01 -3.17
CA PRO A 6 2.60 -8.31 -3.15
C PRO A 6 2.50 -6.90 -2.55
N TYR A 7 1.45 -6.61 -1.80
CA TYR A 7 1.24 -5.35 -1.10
C TYR A 7 0.34 -5.52 0.12
N VAL A 8 0.45 -4.58 1.06
CA VAL A 8 -0.45 -4.45 2.22
C VAL A 8 -0.88 -2.99 2.35
N ILE A 9 -2.17 -2.75 2.50
CA ILE A 9 -2.73 -1.42 2.78
C ILE A 9 -3.12 -1.37 4.25
N HIS A 10 -2.54 -0.43 4.98
CA HIS A 10 -2.89 -0.13 6.37
C HIS A 10 -3.75 1.13 6.40
N GLN A 11 -4.94 1.00 6.99
CA GLN A 11 -5.88 2.10 7.24
C GLN A 11 -5.81 2.52 8.71
N GLU A 12 -6.45 3.64 9.02
CA GLU A 12 -6.69 4.02 10.41
C GLU A 12 -7.49 2.92 11.15
N PRO A 13 -7.21 2.68 12.45
CA PRO A 13 -7.95 1.71 13.24
C PRO A 13 -9.46 1.92 13.15
N GLY A 14 -10.22 0.84 12.96
CA GLY A 14 -11.68 0.89 12.87
C GLY A 14 -12.25 1.22 11.49
N LYS A 15 -11.42 1.55 10.48
CA LYS A 15 -11.91 1.69 9.10
C LYS A 15 -12.10 0.33 8.42
N VAL A 16 -13.24 0.21 7.73
CA VAL A 16 -13.62 -0.99 6.96
C VAL A 16 -13.48 -0.75 5.45
N ARG A 17 -13.43 0.51 5.01
CA ARG A 17 -13.39 0.90 3.60
C ARG A 17 -12.52 2.14 3.43
N ILE A 18 -11.83 2.20 2.28
CA ILE A 18 -11.11 3.39 1.85
C ILE A 18 -12.12 4.44 1.35
N THR A 19 -12.03 5.65 1.89
CA THR A 19 -12.87 6.80 1.55
C THR A 19 -12.05 8.01 1.11
N ASN A 20 -12.75 9.04 0.61
CA ASN A 20 -12.12 10.28 0.17
C ASN A 20 -11.29 10.90 1.30
N ARG A 21 -10.09 11.39 0.99
CA ARG A 21 -9.12 12.01 1.91
C ARG A 21 -8.49 11.08 2.93
N ASP A 22 -8.70 9.76 2.82
CA ASP A 22 -8.05 8.80 3.71
C ASP A 22 -6.52 8.85 3.57
N LYS A 23 -5.83 8.80 4.72
CA LYS A 23 -4.39 8.60 4.78
C LYS A 23 -4.12 7.11 4.93
N LEU A 24 -3.27 6.58 4.05
CA LEU A 24 -2.95 5.16 3.98
C LEU A 24 -1.45 4.97 4.08
N ARG A 25 -1.03 3.93 4.80
CA ARG A 25 0.30 3.35 4.64
C ARG A 25 0.18 2.16 3.71
N VAL A 26 1.00 2.15 2.67
CA VAL A 26 1.06 1.09 1.67
C VAL A 26 2.45 0.47 1.72
N ASP A 27 2.50 -0.81 2.07
CA ASP A 27 3.71 -1.62 2.02
C ASP A 27 3.73 -2.33 0.68
N LEU A 28 4.72 -2.04 -0.17
CA LEU A 28 4.88 -2.60 -1.50
C LEU A 28 6.04 -3.58 -1.48
N LEU A 29 5.84 -4.82 -1.91
CA LEU A 29 6.85 -5.87 -1.92
C LEU A 29 7.33 -6.12 -3.35
N ASP A 30 8.60 -6.51 -3.51
CA ASP A 30 9.12 -7.09 -4.75
C ASP A 30 8.88 -6.22 -6.00
N GLY A 31 9.20 -4.92 -5.89
CA GLY A 31 9.09 -3.97 -7.01
C GLY A 31 7.65 -3.55 -7.38
N PHE A 32 6.63 -4.01 -6.65
CA PHE A 32 5.24 -3.65 -6.89
C PHE A 32 5.00 -2.13 -6.79
N LYS A 33 4.11 -1.57 -7.62
CA LYS A 33 3.80 -0.14 -7.62
C LYS A 33 2.41 0.15 -7.06
N ILE A 34 2.23 1.33 -6.48
CA ILE A 34 0.93 1.79 -5.99
C ILE A 34 -0.11 1.84 -7.12
N SER A 35 0.31 2.21 -8.34
CA SER A 35 -0.54 2.24 -9.54
C SER A 35 -1.18 0.89 -9.88
N ASP A 36 -0.57 -0.20 -9.43
CA ASP A 36 -0.97 -1.55 -9.77
C ASP A 36 -2.00 -2.11 -8.75
N ILE A 37 -2.23 -1.38 -7.65
CA ILE A 37 -3.17 -1.76 -6.58
C ILE A 37 -4.62 -1.53 -7.05
N LEU A 38 -5.35 -2.62 -7.23
CA LEU A 38 -6.76 -2.60 -7.68
C LEU A 38 -7.67 -1.76 -6.77
N GLU A 39 -7.50 -1.85 -5.46
CA GLU A 39 -8.32 -1.11 -4.48
C GLU A 39 -8.17 0.41 -4.59
N LEU A 40 -7.04 0.87 -5.16
CA LEU A 40 -6.70 2.28 -5.31
C LEU A 40 -7.02 2.84 -6.70
N LYS A 41 -7.35 2.00 -7.70
CA LYS A 41 -7.62 2.46 -9.09
C LYS A 41 -8.78 3.45 -9.23
N LYS A 42 -9.71 3.47 -8.29
CA LYS A 42 -10.85 4.40 -8.24
C LYS A 42 -10.55 5.71 -7.52
N PHE A 43 -9.30 5.93 -7.13
CA PHE A 43 -8.86 7.11 -6.41
C PHE A 43 -7.68 7.76 -7.12
N ASN A 44 -7.62 9.08 -7.05
CA ASN A 44 -6.37 9.81 -7.19
C ASN A 44 -5.59 9.71 -5.88
N PHE A 45 -4.26 9.83 -5.91
CA PHE A 45 -3.48 9.87 -4.68
C PHE A 45 -2.31 10.84 -4.78
N ILE A 46 -1.90 11.35 -3.62
CA ILE A 46 -0.66 12.11 -3.45
C ILE A 46 0.23 11.39 -2.45
N TYR A 47 1.54 11.50 -2.61
CA TYR A 47 2.49 11.06 -1.59
C TYR A 47 2.56 12.09 -0.46
N LEU A 48 2.29 11.65 0.77
CA LEU A 48 2.49 12.46 1.97
C LEU A 48 3.98 12.52 2.33
N THR A 49 4.70 11.42 2.10
CA THR A 49 6.15 11.31 2.24
C THR A 49 6.67 10.17 1.37
N LYS A 50 7.97 10.19 1.05
CA LYS A 50 8.66 9.09 0.37
C LYS A 50 8.68 7.79 1.20
N GLY A 51 8.39 7.87 2.50
CA GLY A 51 8.43 6.73 3.41
C GLY A 51 9.86 6.19 3.56
N TYR A 52 10.03 4.87 3.52
CA TYR A 52 11.34 4.23 3.63
C TYR A 52 11.39 2.90 2.88
N GLU A 53 12.60 2.37 2.71
CA GLU A 53 12.85 1.06 2.12
C GLU A 53 13.40 0.13 3.19
N THR A 54 13.00 -1.13 3.16
CA THR A 54 13.38 -2.14 4.14
C THR A 54 13.19 -3.53 3.54
N LYS A 55 13.31 -4.58 4.35
CA LYS A 55 13.00 -5.96 3.97
C LYS A 55 11.61 -6.36 4.46
N GLY A 56 10.90 -7.15 3.65
CA GLY A 56 9.61 -7.76 3.98
C GLY A 56 9.63 -9.26 3.69
N LEU A 57 8.61 -9.99 4.15
CA LEU A 57 8.48 -11.42 3.89
C LEU A 57 7.36 -11.68 2.88
N LEU A 58 7.71 -12.20 1.71
CA LEU A 58 6.78 -12.62 0.67
C LEU A 58 7.00 -14.09 0.37
N ASN A 59 5.96 -14.92 0.52
CA ASN A 59 6.00 -16.37 0.28
C ASN A 59 7.14 -17.14 1.00
N GLY A 60 7.60 -16.64 2.14
CA GLY A 60 8.69 -17.26 2.92
C GLY A 60 10.09 -16.72 2.57
N GLU A 61 10.19 -15.85 1.56
CA GLU A 61 11.43 -15.22 1.14
C GLU A 61 11.52 -13.77 1.63
N ILE A 62 12.73 -13.34 1.95
CA ILE A 62 13.02 -11.96 2.33
C ILE A 62 13.18 -11.16 1.03
N VAL A 63 12.26 -10.23 0.77
CA VAL A 63 12.24 -9.38 -0.42
C VAL A 63 12.38 -7.91 -0.05
N ASP A 64 12.77 -7.09 -1.02
CA ASP A 64 12.76 -5.64 -0.84
C ASP A 64 11.33 -5.12 -0.69
N MET A 65 11.15 -4.23 0.28
CA MET A 65 9.88 -3.61 0.61
C MET A 65 10.02 -2.09 0.59
N LYS A 66 9.05 -1.44 -0.06
CA LYS A 66 8.92 0.02 -0.10
C LYS A 66 7.67 0.43 0.65
N VAL A 67 7.86 1.08 1.79
CA VAL A 67 6.76 1.66 2.57
C VAL A 67 6.47 3.06 2.03
N ARG A 68 5.22 3.33 1.72
CA ARG A 68 4.76 4.61 1.18
C ARG A 68 3.57 5.11 1.99
N TYR A 69 3.52 6.42 2.22
CA TYR A 69 2.39 7.06 2.87
C TYR A 69 1.70 7.94 1.85
N ILE A 70 0.42 7.67 1.61
CA ILE A 70 -0.37 8.37 0.60
C ILE A 70 -1.63 8.94 1.22
N GLN A 71 -2.18 9.96 0.57
CA GLN A 71 -3.56 10.39 0.79
C GLN A 71 -4.34 10.21 -0.50
N VAL A 72 -5.51 9.58 -0.39
CA VAL A 72 -6.36 9.28 -1.54
C VAL A 72 -7.49 10.30 -1.69
N PHE A 73 -7.93 10.53 -2.92
CA PHE A 73 -9.04 11.42 -3.27
C PHE A 73 -9.97 10.70 -4.24
N LYS A 74 -11.28 10.87 -4.08
CA LYS A 74 -12.23 10.42 -5.11
C LYS A 74 -11.87 11.08 -6.44
N GLN A 75 -11.96 10.29 -7.52
CA GLN A 75 -11.89 10.80 -8.88
C GLN A 75 -13.04 11.75 -9.16
#